data_AF-A0A239LDQ3-F1
#
_entry.id   AF-A0A239LDQ3-F1
#
_cell.length_a   1.000
_cell.length_b   1.000
_cell.length_c   1.000
_cell.angle_alpha   90.00
_cell.angle_beta   90.00
_cell.angle_gamma   90.00
#
_symmetry.space_group_name_H-M   'P 1'
#
loop_
_entity.id
_entity.type
_entity.pdbx_description
1 polymer ?
#
loop_
_entity_poly.entity_id
_entity_poly.type
_entity_poly.pdbx_seq_one_letter_code
_entity_poly.pdbx_strand_id
1 'polypeptide(L)'
;MLRNLLIKDFGPFSDFRMTFKKGANVIVGANGSGKTQLIGSIAYAYYGKSVLRTIPISKSITHSGEVVLFFDVKQGNVIIKRSFDSKRDHAISINAEYKSVQPLLQLDILEIAKYCPLVLFEGQNIDFGIDIDAIEKKITDVKLSNKTETFLRNILKKVRIEENLDLYRVHSAGERYLLNVLGIITFMLNFEYRLLILDGFTGMIGSHIGGMLLEFINSYKENIQVILTTTVEIKNLHNDEVHFIENQNHGYVEGRMSFDYCQMNLLSHIESKRTDISSSNNIVQYVKGAIVELEENIEMEFKEVKGNNSTDSILSLVDQYVVAFLNSKLQTVGRILWGITDKRIVKGVTLQYEEKDKLRREISNKLLNISPPIAQSSYSLNLVEVYDSTMNVLKNLYVVEITVFPSKTDFLYATSKEEVFIKTDGGKKKLKIQELQVEIISRKLEREQNGV
;
A
#
# COMPACT_ATOMS: atom_id res chain seq x y z
N MET A 1 -20.24 3.96 11.26
CA MET A 1 -19.37 2.82 10.91
C MET A 1 -19.85 2.26 9.59
N LEU A 2 -18.95 1.96 8.65
CA LEU A 2 -19.30 1.21 7.45
C LEU A 2 -19.69 -0.22 7.84
N ARG A 3 -20.91 -0.64 7.51
CA ARG A 3 -21.46 -1.95 7.86
C ARG A 3 -21.51 -2.90 6.67
N ASN A 4 -21.92 -2.42 5.50
CA ASN A 4 -22.00 -3.25 4.31
C ASN A 4 -21.45 -2.52 3.09
N LEU A 5 -20.93 -3.32 2.16
CA LEU A 5 -20.53 -2.92 0.82
C LEU A 5 -21.26 -3.82 -0.18
N LEU A 6 -21.87 -3.21 -1.18
CA LEU A 6 -22.39 -3.89 -2.37
C LEU A 6 -21.66 -3.34 -3.59
N ILE A 7 -21.25 -4.23 -4.47
CA ILE A 7 -20.58 -3.90 -5.73
C ILE A 7 -21.32 -4.60 -6.85
N LYS A 8 -21.58 -3.87 -7.93
CA LYS A 8 -21.99 -4.41 -9.22
C LYS A 8 -21.09 -3.90 -10.33
N ASP A 9 -20.53 -4.82 -11.11
CA ASP A 9 -19.68 -4.59 -12.28
C ASP A 9 -18.51 -3.62 -12.06
N PHE A 10 -17.78 -3.75 -10.96
CA PHE A 10 -16.58 -2.96 -10.64
C PHE A 10 -15.36 -3.85 -10.42
N GLY A 11 -14.27 -3.59 -11.16
CA GLY A 11 -13.08 -4.45 -11.14
C GLY A 11 -13.45 -5.92 -11.42
N PRO A 12 -12.93 -6.90 -10.68
CA PRO A 12 -13.24 -8.31 -10.90
C PRO A 12 -14.58 -8.75 -10.27
N PHE A 13 -15.42 -7.83 -9.83
CA PHE A 13 -16.68 -8.12 -9.14
C PHE A 13 -17.88 -7.77 -10.02
N SER A 14 -18.62 -8.79 -10.48
CA SER A 14 -19.88 -8.63 -11.22
C SER A 14 -21.07 -8.35 -10.28
N ASP A 15 -21.19 -9.14 -9.21
CA ASP A 15 -22.10 -8.92 -8.09
C ASP A 15 -21.40 -9.42 -6.81
N PHE A 16 -21.21 -8.52 -5.85
CA PHE A 16 -20.46 -8.83 -4.65
C PHE A 16 -21.00 -8.09 -3.42
N ARG A 17 -21.01 -8.77 -2.28
CA ARG A 17 -21.43 -8.22 -0.99
C ARG A 17 -20.43 -8.56 0.11
N MET A 18 -20.13 -7.57 0.94
CA MET A 18 -19.31 -7.76 2.13
C MET A 18 -19.91 -7.05 3.33
N THR A 19 -19.76 -7.67 4.50
CA THR A 19 -20.15 -7.11 5.81
C THR A 19 -18.91 -6.80 6.62
N PHE A 20 -18.88 -5.64 7.26
CA PHE A 20 -17.82 -5.19 8.14
C PHE A 20 -18.29 -5.15 9.60
N LYS A 21 -17.36 -5.42 10.52
CA LYS A 21 -17.53 -5.23 11.95
C LYS A 21 -16.86 -3.93 12.40
N LYS A 22 -17.14 -3.55 13.65
CA LYS A 22 -16.46 -2.45 14.33
C LYS A 22 -15.00 -2.80 14.58
N GLY A 23 -14.13 -1.78 14.62
CA GLY A 23 -12.69 -1.97 14.77
C GLY A 23 -12.03 -2.41 13.46
N ALA A 24 -11.11 -3.37 13.56
CA ALA A 24 -10.31 -3.83 12.44
C ALA A 24 -10.97 -4.98 11.64
N ASN A 25 -11.00 -4.81 10.32
CA ASN A 25 -11.44 -5.82 9.36
C ASN A 25 -10.26 -6.19 8.45
N VAL A 26 -9.84 -7.45 8.49
CA VAL A 26 -8.66 -7.98 7.81
C VAL A 26 -9.10 -8.82 6.62
N ILE A 27 -8.84 -8.32 5.41
CA ILE A 27 -9.18 -8.99 4.16
C ILE A 27 -7.95 -9.77 3.68
N VAL A 28 -8.02 -11.09 3.77
CA VAL A 28 -6.92 -11.99 3.41
C VAL A 28 -7.17 -12.59 2.04
N GLY A 29 -6.14 -12.64 1.20
CA GLY A 29 -6.24 -13.33 -0.08
C GLY A 29 -4.97 -13.22 -0.92
N ALA A 30 -4.82 -14.11 -1.90
CA ALA A 30 -3.66 -14.13 -2.79
C ALA A 30 -3.48 -12.79 -3.55
N ASN A 31 -2.27 -12.54 -4.02
CA ASN A 31 -2.02 -11.44 -4.95
C ASN A 31 -2.84 -11.62 -6.24
N GLY A 32 -3.36 -10.52 -6.77
CA GLY A 32 -4.25 -10.55 -7.93
C GLY A 32 -5.70 -10.99 -7.65
N SER A 33 -6.07 -11.38 -6.42
CA SER A 33 -7.46 -11.78 -6.10
C SER A 33 -8.48 -10.63 -6.11
N GLY A 34 -8.06 -9.38 -6.39
CA GLY A 34 -8.96 -8.23 -6.42
C GLY A 34 -9.15 -7.50 -5.08
N LYS A 35 -8.34 -7.79 -4.05
CA LYS A 35 -8.42 -7.14 -2.72
C LYS A 35 -8.41 -5.61 -2.79
N THR A 36 -7.55 -5.02 -3.63
CA THR A 36 -7.56 -3.56 -3.73
C THR A 36 -8.51 -2.98 -4.76
N GLN A 37 -9.04 -3.79 -5.68
CA GLN A 37 -10.28 -3.40 -6.38
C GLN A 37 -11.46 -3.30 -5.40
N LEU A 38 -11.52 -4.21 -4.42
CA LEU A 38 -12.53 -4.19 -3.38
C LEU A 38 -12.44 -2.94 -2.49
N ILE A 39 -11.28 -2.64 -1.89
CA ILE A 39 -11.15 -1.41 -1.07
C ILE A 39 -11.22 -0.14 -1.92
N GLY A 40 -10.77 -0.22 -3.19
CA GLY A 40 -10.86 0.85 -4.17
C GLY A 40 -12.29 1.22 -4.53
N SER A 41 -13.23 0.27 -4.46
CA SER A 41 -14.66 0.55 -4.61
C SER A 41 -15.19 1.48 -3.50
N ILE A 42 -14.70 1.31 -2.26
CA ILE A 42 -15.06 2.18 -1.12
C ILE A 42 -14.53 3.60 -1.35
N ALA A 43 -13.28 3.72 -1.81
CA ALA A 43 -12.70 4.99 -2.20
C ALA A 43 -13.48 5.65 -3.36
N TYR A 44 -13.84 4.87 -4.38
CA TYR A 44 -14.62 5.35 -5.53
C TYR A 44 -15.97 5.94 -5.11
N ALA A 45 -16.68 5.32 -4.17
CA ALA A 45 -17.96 5.84 -3.70
C ALA A 45 -17.86 7.31 -3.21
N TYR A 46 -16.74 7.68 -2.55
CA TYR A 46 -16.46 9.05 -2.10
C TYR A 46 -15.83 9.91 -3.20
N TYR A 47 -14.69 9.49 -3.76
CA TYR A 47 -13.85 10.32 -4.63
C TYR A 47 -14.30 10.34 -6.10
N GLY A 48 -15.09 9.37 -6.54
CA GLY A 48 -15.63 9.29 -7.90
C GLY A 48 -14.60 9.01 -8.97
N LYS A 49 -14.84 9.51 -10.18
CA LYS A 49 -13.96 9.28 -11.35
C LYS A 49 -12.49 9.67 -11.15
N SER A 50 -12.18 10.54 -10.19
CA SER A 50 -10.79 10.93 -9.87
C SER A 50 -9.89 9.77 -9.46
N VAL A 51 -10.47 8.63 -9.03
CA VAL A 51 -9.73 7.44 -8.61
C VAL A 51 -9.96 6.23 -9.53
N LEU A 52 -10.46 6.45 -10.75
CA LEU A 52 -10.80 5.39 -11.69
C LEU A 52 -9.88 5.32 -12.89
N ARG A 53 -9.59 4.09 -13.33
CA ARG A 53 -9.01 3.80 -14.63
C ARG A 53 -10.13 3.37 -15.57
N THR A 54 -10.20 4.02 -16.73
CA THR A 54 -11.10 3.61 -17.82
C THR A 54 -10.31 2.90 -18.90
N ILE A 55 -10.68 1.66 -19.23
CA ILE A 55 -10.14 0.96 -20.40
C ILE A 55 -10.87 1.50 -21.66
N PRO A 56 -10.16 2.02 -22.69
CA PRO A 56 -10.80 2.55 -23.89
C PRO A 56 -11.54 1.45 -24.68
N ILE A 57 -12.76 1.77 -25.16
CA ILE A 57 -13.69 0.82 -25.80
C ILE A 57 -13.65 0.91 -27.34
N SER A 58 -13.79 -0.24 -28.01
CA SER A 58 -14.32 -0.35 -29.38
C SER A 58 -15.86 -0.15 -29.39
N LYS A 59 -16.28 1.09 -29.63
CA LYS A 59 -17.61 1.68 -29.95
C LYS A 59 -19.00 1.02 -29.69
N SER A 60 -19.23 -0.20 -29.22
CA SER A 60 -20.60 -0.80 -29.31
C SER A 60 -21.31 -1.33 -28.06
N ILE A 61 -20.74 -1.30 -26.85
CA ILE A 61 -21.44 -1.84 -25.66
C ILE A 61 -21.48 -0.83 -24.50
N THR A 62 -22.69 -0.43 -24.08
CA THR A 62 -22.95 0.30 -22.83
C THR A 62 -22.79 -0.66 -21.64
N HIS A 63 -21.96 -0.29 -20.67
CA HIS A 63 -21.84 -0.99 -19.39
C HIS A 63 -22.19 -0.01 -18.28
N SER A 64 -22.91 -0.49 -17.26
CA SER A 64 -23.26 0.28 -16.08
C SER A 64 -22.96 -0.54 -14.84
N GLY A 65 -22.45 0.11 -13.80
CA GLY A 65 -22.21 -0.54 -12.51
C GLY A 65 -22.59 0.38 -11.36
N GLU A 66 -22.55 -0.16 -10.14
CA GLU A 66 -22.85 0.59 -8.93
C GLU A 66 -22.03 0.10 -7.75
N VAL A 67 -21.66 1.05 -6.87
CA VAL A 67 -21.09 0.76 -5.56
C VAL A 67 -22.00 1.38 -4.51
N VAL A 68 -22.38 0.59 -3.51
CA VAL A 68 -23.28 1.01 -2.42
C VAL A 68 -22.63 0.72 -1.09
N LEU A 69 -22.48 1.76 -0.26
CA LEU A 69 -21.96 1.71 1.10
C LEU A 69 -23.11 1.95 2.08
N PHE A 70 -23.19 1.10 3.10
CA PHE A 70 -24.18 1.21 4.17
C PHE A 70 -23.47 1.57 5.48
N PHE A 71 -23.83 2.70 6.07
CA PHE A 71 -23.26 3.18 7.32
C PHE A 71 -24.30 3.16 8.44
N ASP A 72 -23.89 2.68 9.61
CA ASP A 72 -24.60 2.93 10.86
C ASP A 72 -24.04 4.23 11.46
N VAL A 73 -24.87 5.26 11.63
CA VAL A 73 -24.51 6.55 12.26
C VAL A 73 -25.27 6.73 13.57
N LYS A 74 -24.92 7.74 14.38
CA LYS A 74 -25.50 7.87 15.74
C LYS A 74 -27.03 7.95 15.73
N GLN A 75 -27.61 8.56 14.70
CA GLN A 75 -29.05 8.88 14.64
C GLN A 75 -29.84 8.08 13.58
N GLY A 76 -29.20 7.12 12.91
CA GLY A 76 -29.85 6.39 11.82
C GLY A 76 -28.89 5.57 10.96
N ASN A 77 -29.34 5.26 9.75
CA ASN A 77 -28.54 4.57 8.75
C ASN A 77 -28.38 5.47 7.53
N VAL A 78 -27.20 5.47 6.94
CA VAL A 78 -26.89 6.22 5.72
C VAL A 78 -26.46 5.26 4.64
N ILE A 79 -26.95 5.49 3.43
CA ILE A 79 -26.59 4.77 2.22
C ILE A 79 -25.92 5.75 1.27
N ILE A 80 -24.65 5.51 0.95
CA ILE A 80 -23.96 6.20 -0.14
C ILE A 80 -23.99 5.27 -1.34
N LYS A 81 -24.66 5.69 -2.41
CA LYS A 81 -24.71 4.96 -3.67
C LYS A 81 -24.11 5.83 -4.77
N ARG A 82 -23.14 5.25 -5.49
CA ARG A 82 -22.57 5.84 -6.69
C ARG A 82 -22.71 4.86 -7.85
N SER A 83 -23.17 5.37 -8.99
CA SER A 83 -23.39 4.58 -10.21
C SER A 83 -22.61 5.19 -11.37
N PHE A 84 -22.17 4.35 -12.29
CA PHE A 84 -21.42 4.77 -13.47
C PHE A 84 -21.96 4.10 -14.73
N ASP A 85 -21.72 4.74 -15.89
CA ASP A 85 -21.82 4.09 -17.19
C ASP A 85 -20.57 4.33 -18.05
N SER A 86 -20.49 3.65 -19.20
CA SER A 86 -19.34 3.71 -20.11
C SER A 86 -19.07 5.10 -20.74
N LYS A 87 -19.93 6.09 -20.52
CA LYS A 87 -19.82 7.45 -21.09
C LYS A 87 -19.79 8.55 -20.01
N ARG A 88 -20.29 8.30 -18.80
CA ARG A 88 -20.44 9.28 -17.70
C ARG A 88 -20.28 8.62 -16.33
N ASP A 89 -19.60 9.30 -15.41
CA ASP A 89 -19.73 9.05 -13.98
C ASP A 89 -21.05 9.70 -13.55
N HIS A 90 -22.02 8.92 -13.08
CA HIS A 90 -23.32 9.44 -12.68
C HIS A 90 -23.35 9.77 -11.19
N ALA A 91 -24.28 10.65 -10.84
CA ALA A 91 -24.42 11.35 -9.56
C ALA A 91 -24.22 10.46 -8.31
N ILE A 92 -23.56 11.01 -7.29
CA ILE A 92 -23.63 10.48 -5.93
C ILE A 92 -25.07 10.64 -5.46
N SER A 93 -25.68 9.55 -5.03
CA SER A 93 -26.93 9.58 -4.26
C SER A 93 -26.63 9.24 -2.81
N ILE A 94 -27.03 10.11 -1.90
CA ILE A 94 -26.93 9.88 -0.45
C ILE A 94 -28.36 9.77 0.05
N ASN A 95 -28.75 8.58 0.50
CA ASN A 95 -30.04 8.32 1.12
C ASN A 95 -29.82 8.08 2.61
N ALA A 96 -30.54 8.79 3.47
CA ALA A 96 -30.43 8.63 4.92
C ALA A 96 -31.79 8.30 5.53
N GLU A 97 -31.84 7.24 6.33
CA GLU A 97 -33.03 6.80 7.06
C GLU A 97 -32.83 7.06 8.55
N TYR A 98 -33.73 7.85 9.13
CA TYR A 98 -33.63 8.33 10.52
C TYR A 98 -34.68 7.73 11.43
N LYS A 99 -34.32 7.57 12.71
CA LYS A 99 -35.26 7.14 13.76
C LYS A 99 -36.21 8.25 14.21
N SER A 100 -35.95 9.53 13.85
CA SER A 100 -36.79 10.68 14.22
C SER A 100 -36.72 11.79 13.16
N VAL A 101 -37.85 12.49 12.94
CA VAL A 101 -38.01 13.54 11.92
C VAL A 101 -37.57 14.89 12.49
N GLN A 102 -36.29 15.23 12.41
CA GLN A 102 -35.79 16.60 12.65
C GLN A 102 -34.85 17.01 11.50
N PRO A 103 -34.67 18.32 11.22
CA PRO A 103 -33.92 18.79 10.06
C PRO A 103 -32.41 18.60 10.28
N LEU A 104 -31.93 17.37 10.06
CA LEU A 104 -30.58 16.91 10.38
C LEU A 104 -29.62 16.88 9.18
N LEU A 105 -30.11 17.16 7.97
CA LEU A 105 -29.38 17.03 6.69
C LEU A 105 -27.96 17.63 6.68
N GLN A 106 -27.72 18.77 7.32
CA GLN A 106 -26.36 19.37 7.38
C GLN A 106 -25.44 18.69 8.42
N LEU A 107 -25.97 18.31 9.58
CA LEU A 107 -25.19 17.62 10.63
C LEU A 107 -24.79 16.21 10.19
N ASP A 108 -25.61 15.56 9.37
CA ASP A 108 -25.34 14.21 8.87
C ASP A 108 -24.32 14.19 7.73
N ILE A 109 -24.34 15.18 6.83
CA ILE A 109 -23.26 15.35 5.83
C ILE A 109 -21.92 15.50 6.56
N LEU A 110 -21.88 16.23 7.68
CA LEU A 110 -20.68 16.36 8.52
C LEU A 110 -20.32 15.04 9.24
N GLU A 111 -21.29 14.26 9.74
CA GLU A 111 -21.00 12.94 10.33
C GLU A 111 -20.50 11.93 9.29
N ILE A 112 -21.06 11.92 8.08
CA ILE A 112 -20.64 11.06 6.98
C ILE A 112 -19.27 11.48 6.46
N ALA A 113 -18.97 12.78 6.40
CA ALA A 113 -17.66 13.28 6.00
C ALA A 113 -16.53 12.75 6.90
N LYS A 114 -16.80 12.44 8.18
CA LYS A 114 -15.84 11.77 9.08
C LYS A 114 -15.47 10.36 8.60
N TYR A 115 -16.34 9.71 7.83
CA TYR A 115 -16.09 8.41 7.22
C TYR A 115 -15.52 8.50 5.80
N CYS A 116 -15.12 9.69 5.33
CA CYS A 116 -14.32 9.82 4.12
C CYS A 116 -13.04 8.98 4.27
N PRO A 117 -12.83 7.96 3.42
CA PRO A 117 -11.80 6.96 3.66
C PRO A 117 -10.41 7.54 3.43
N LEU A 118 -9.57 7.49 4.46
CA LEU A 118 -8.14 7.72 4.31
C LEU A 118 -7.48 6.40 3.85
N VAL A 119 -6.88 6.36 2.66
CA VAL A 119 -6.33 5.13 2.08
C VAL A 119 -4.79 5.14 2.06
N LEU A 120 -4.13 4.31 2.85
CA LEU A 120 -2.69 4.12 2.73
C LEU A 120 -2.43 2.90 1.86
N PHE A 121 -1.60 3.07 0.82
CA PHE A 121 -1.09 1.95 0.05
C PHE A 121 0.24 1.46 0.58
N GLU A 122 0.48 0.18 0.41
CA GLU A 122 1.74 -0.40 0.78
C GLU A 122 2.92 0.26 0.05
N GLY A 123 3.91 0.68 0.82
CA GLY A 123 5.10 1.33 0.31
C GLY A 123 4.91 2.80 0.03
N GLN A 124 3.69 3.34 0.03
CA GLN A 124 3.48 4.76 -0.19
C GLN A 124 4.19 5.59 0.88
N ASN A 125 5.13 6.44 0.44
CA ASN A 125 5.68 7.47 1.31
C ASN A 125 4.62 8.53 1.50
N ILE A 126 4.10 8.63 2.72
CA ILE A 126 3.28 9.77 3.09
C ILE A 126 4.00 10.55 4.18
N ASP A 127 4.33 11.78 3.83
CA ASP A 127 4.81 12.79 4.74
C ASP A 127 3.60 13.40 5.48
N PHE A 128 2.98 12.63 6.36
CA PHE A 128 2.09 13.22 7.35
C PHE A 128 2.97 13.74 8.46
N GLY A 129 2.93 15.04 8.77
CA GLY A 129 3.74 15.62 9.84
C GLY A 129 3.64 14.76 11.09
N ILE A 130 4.72 14.02 11.38
CA ILE A 130 4.72 13.02 12.45
C ILE A 130 4.97 13.78 13.73
N ASP A 131 4.12 13.63 14.72
CA ASP A 131 4.40 14.15 16.05
C ASP A 131 4.63 12.95 16.97
N ILE A 132 5.90 12.65 17.27
CA ILE A 132 6.24 11.50 18.11
C ILE A 132 5.71 11.68 19.53
N ASP A 133 5.64 12.91 20.05
CA ASP A 133 5.08 13.16 21.38
C ASP A 133 3.57 12.89 21.38
N ALA A 134 2.85 13.31 20.33
CA ALA A 134 1.44 12.98 20.16
C ALA A 134 1.23 11.46 20.01
N ILE A 135 2.07 10.76 19.24
CA ILE A 135 2.00 9.30 19.11
C ILE A 135 2.25 8.63 20.47
N GLU A 136 3.28 9.06 21.21
CA GLU A 136 3.61 8.51 22.53
C GLU A 136 2.47 8.70 23.53
N LYS A 137 1.80 9.86 23.48
CA LYS A 137 0.57 10.11 24.24
C LYS A 137 -0.53 9.13 23.84
N LYS A 138 -0.80 8.94 22.54
CA LYS A 138 -1.79 7.97 22.07
C LYS A 138 -1.47 6.53 22.44
N ILE A 139 -0.21 6.14 22.53
CA ILE A 139 0.19 4.81 23.04
C ILE A 139 -0.14 4.69 24.53
N THR A 140 0.05 5.77 25.30
CA THR A 140 -0.20 5.80 26.75
C THR A 140 -1.70 5.84 27.09
N ASP A 141 -2.52 6.44 26.23
CA ASP A 141 -3.98 6.58 26.41
C ASP A 141 -4.75 5.25 26.28
N VAL A 142 -4.09 4.18 25.82
CA VAL A 142 -4.74 2.89 25.53
C VAL A 142 -4.06 1.72 26.24
N LYS A 143 -4.84 0.68 26.50
CA LYS A 143 -4.34 -0.54 27.12
C LYS A 143 -3.77 -1.47 26.05
N LEU A 144 -2.45 -1.62 26.04
CA LEU A 144 -1.72 -2.56 25.20
C LEU A 144 -1.05 -3.64 26.05
N SER A 145 -0.66 -4.74 25.42
CA SER A 145 0.22 -5.73 26.01
C SER A 145 1.60 -5.11 26.27
N ASN A 146 2.24 -5.50 27.39
CA ASN A 146 3.58 -5.00 27.74
C ASN A 146 4.59 -5.16 26.59
N LYS A 147 4.45 -6.25 25.81
CA LYS A 147 5.32 -6.54 24.67
C LYS A 147 5.13 -5.50 23.56
N THR A 148 3.88 -5.21 23.19
CA THR A 148 3.54 -4.22 22.16
C THR A 148 3.91 -2.81 22.59
N GLU A 149 3.56 -2.42 23.82
CA GLU A 149 3.89 -1.09 24.34
C GLU A 149 5.40 -0.85 24.36
N THR A 150 6.17 -1.80 24.91
CA THR A 150 7.64 -1.71 24.98
C THR A 150 8.25 -1.61 23.58
N PHE A 151 7.76 -2.42 22.63
CA PHE A 151 8.24 -2.38 21.26
C PHE A 151 8.01 -1.02 20.60
N LEU A 152 6.77 -0.50 20.65
CA LEU A 152 6.44 0.78 20.04
C LEU A 152 7.24 1.92 20.67
N ARG A 153 7.35 1.98 22.00
CA ARG A 153 8.16 2.99 22.70
C ARG A 153 9.64 2.93 22.32
N ASN A 154 10.20 1.73 22.17
CA ASN A 154 11.59 1.59 21.74
C ASN A 154 11.82 2.09 20.31
N ILE A 155 10.87 1.84 19.40
CA ILE A 155 10.92 2.42 18.04
C ILE A 155 10.89 3.95 18.11
N LEU A 156 9.96 4.55 18.87
CA LEU A 156 9.86 6.00 18.99
C LEU A 156 11.12 6.65 19.56
N LYS A 157 11.76 5.99 20.55
CA LYS A 157 13.06 6.44 21.09
C LYS A 157 14.18 6.34 20.07
N LYS A 158 14.24 5.23 19.32
CA LYS A 158 15.29 4.97 18.33
C LYS A 158 15.30 6.02 17.21
N VAL A 159 14.12 6.47 16.78
CA VAL A 159 14.00 7.35 15.60
C VAL A 159 14.19 8.83 15.91
N ARG A 160 14.16 9.23 17.19
CA ARG A 160 14.41 10.63 17.59
C ARG A 160 15.88 10.99 17.37
N ILE A 161 16.13 12.07 16.64
CA ILE A 161 17.47 12.65 16.53
C ILE A 161 17.66 13.62 17.70
N GLU A 162 18.65 13.36 18.56
CA GLU A 162 18.90 14.17 19.77
C GLU A 162 19.16 15.65 19.47
N GLU A 163 19.80 15.95 18.33
CA GLU A 163 20.17 17.32 17.92
C GLU A 163 19.03 18.09 17.24
N ASN A 164 17.97 17.42 16.77
CA ASN A 164 16.82 18.05 16.12
C ASN A 164 15.53 17.24 16.35
N LEU A 165 14.66 17.73 17.23
CA LEU A 165 13.40 17.06 17.62
C LEU A 165 12.35 17.00 16.50
N ASP A 166 12.54 17.79 15.44
CA ASP A 166 11.65 17.84 14.27
C ASP A 166 12.14 16.95 13.12
N LEU A 167 13.22 16.18 13.31
CA LEU A 167 13.72 15.24 12.32
C LEU A 167 13.83 13.83 12.91
N TYR A 168 13.26 12.86 12.20
CA TYR A 168 13.24 11.48 12.67
C TYR A 168 14.03 10.57 11.75
N ARG A 169 15.11 9.98 12.29
CA ARG A 169 15.95 9.07 11.52
C ARG A 169 15.40 7.66 11.58
N VAL A 170 15.04 7.12 10.42
CA VAL A 170 14.65 5.71 10.29
C VAL A 170 15.75 4.93 9.60
N HIS A 171 15.90 3.67 9.98
CA HIS A 171 16.95 2.79 9.48
C HIS A 171 16.40 1.74 8.49
N SER A 172 15.07 1.62 8.41
CA SER A 172 14.38 0.74 7.47
C SER A 172 13.06 1.32 6.96
N ALA A 173 12.61 0.84 5.80
CA ALA A 173 11.28 1.18 5.30
C ALA A 173 10.15 0.59 6.15
N GLY A 174 10.39 -0.50 6.90
CA GLY A 174 9.43 -1.04 7.86
C GLY A 174 9.21 -0.09 9.03
N GLU A 175 10.27 0.50 9.58
CA GLU A 175 10.19 1.55 10.61
C GLU A 175 9.47 2.79 10.06
N ARG A 176 9.83 3.24 8.85
CA ARG A 176 9.13 4.35 8.16
C ARG A 176 7.64 4.06 8.01
N TYR A 177 7.27 2.88 7.53
CA TYR A 177 5.88 2.47 7.36
C TYR A 177 5.14 2.43 8.70
N LEU A 178 5.75 1.85 9.74
CA LEU A 178 5.18 1.83 11.08
C LEU A 178 4.92 3.25 11.61
N LEU A 179 5.91 4.15 11.51
CA LEU A 179 5.76 5.55 11.91
C LEU A 179 4.66 6.26 11.12
N ASN A 180 4.59 6.05 9.80
CA ASN A 180 3.54 6.63 8.96
C ASN A 180 2.15 6.16 9.42
N VAL A 181 1.96 4.87 9.70
CA VAL A 181 0.67 4.35 10.18
C VAL A 181 0.33 4.93 11.55
N LEU A 182 1.28 4.99 12.49
CA LEU A 182 1.06 5.59 13.81
C LEU A 182 0.72 7.08 13.73
N GLY A 183 1.44 7.82 12.87
CA GLY A 183 1.19 9.24 12.62
C GLY A 183 -0.19 9.48 12.01
N ILE A 184 -0.59 8.67 11.02
CA ILE A 184 -1.92 8.70 10.41
C ILE A 184 -3.01 8.45 11.44
N ILE A 185 -2.88 7.42 12.27
CA ILE A 185 -3.87 7.11 13.30
C ILE A 185 -3.98 8.28 14.28
N THR A 186 -2.85 8.83 14.71
CA THR A 186 -2.81 10.00 15.60
C THR A 186 -3.49 11.21 14.97
N PHE A 187 -3.20 11.50 13.70
CA PHE A 187 -3.89 12.54 12.93
C PHE A 187 -5.40 12.29 12.85
N MET A 188 -5.82 11.08 12.50
CA MET A 188 -7.24 10.73 12.40
C MET A 188 -7.98 10.93 13.72
N LEU A 189 -7.35 10.54 14.85
CA LEU A 189 -7.90 10.75 16.18
C LEU A 189 -8.05 12.24 16.53
N ASN A 190 -7.10 13.08 16.09
CA ASN A 190 -7.12 14.52 16.37
C ASN A 190 -8.13 15.28 15.48
N PHE A 191 -8.35 14.84 14.24
CA PHE A 191 -9.24 15.48 13.27
C PHE A 191 -10.58 14.74 13.07
N GLU A 192 -10.88 13.77 13.94
CA GLU A 192 -12.10 12.97 13.96
C GLU A 192 -12.41 12.19 12.67
N TYR A 193 -11.40 11.80 11.90
CA TYR A 193 -11.58 10.83 10.81
C TYR A 193 -11.83 9.43 11.40
N ARG A 194 -12.74 8.68 10.79
CA ARG A 194 -13.26 7.42 11.35
C ARG A 194 -13.09 6.20 10.46
N LEU A 195 -12.60 6.35 9.23
CA LEU A 195 -12.37 5.23 8.31
C LEU A 195 -10.95 5.28 7.73
N LEU A 196 -10.14 4.30 8.11
CA LEU A 196 -8.81 4.06 7.56
C LEU A 196 -8.84 2.81 6.70
N ILE A 197 -8.25 2.89 5.51
CA ILE A 197 -8.05 1.76 4.61
C ILE A 197 -6.54 1.57 4.47
N LEU A 198 -6.05 0.35 4.72
CA LEU A 198 -4.63 -0.01 4.59
C LEU A 198 -4.49 -1.13 3.56
N ASP A 199 -4.00 -0.83 2.36
CA ASP A 199 -3.70 -1.87 1.37
C ASP A 199 -2.30 -2.45 1.61
N GLY A 200 -2.18 -3.78 1.68
CA GLY A 200 -0.90 -4.47 1.90
C GLY A 200 -0.32 -4.26 3.30
N PHE A 201 -1.16 -4.36 4.33
CA PHE A 201 -0.83 -3.99 5.71
C PHE A 201 0.49 -4.55 6.24
N THR A 202 0.83 -5.78 5.87
CA THR A 202 2.01 -6.51 6.38
C THR A 202 3.13 -6.69 5.36
N GLY A 203 3.11 -6.07 4.18
CA GLY A 203 4.19 -6.36 3.23
C GLY A 203 5.49 -5.60 3.56
N MET A 204 5.42 -4.45 4.24
CA MET A 204 6.60 -3.70 4.72
C MET A 204 7.06 -4.12 6.12
N ILE A 205 6.20 -4.82 6.86
CA ILE A 205 6.43 -5.21 8.25
C ILE A 205 6.07 -6.69 8.43
N GLY A 206 6.98 -7.47 9.02
CA GLY A 206 6.72 -8.90 9.25
C GLY A 206 5.45 -9.14 10.09
N SER A 207 4.87 -10.34 9.97
CA SER A 207 3.60 -10.72 10.63
C SER A 207 3.60 -10.49 12.14
N HIS A 208 4.76 -10.60 12.81
CA HIS A 208 4.88 -10.32 14.23
C HIS A 208 4.66 -8.84 14.56
N ILE A 209 5.29 -7.94 13.81
CA ILE A 209 5.14 -6.48 13.97
C ILE A 209 3.74 -6.06 13.54
N GLY A 210 3.21 -6.63 12.47
CA GLY A 210 1.80 -6.46 12.07
C GLY A 210 0.83 -6.83 13.20
N GLY A 211 1.15 -7.89 13.96
CA GLY A 211 0.55 -8.25 15.25
C GLY A 211 0.38 -7.08 16.21
N MET A 212 1.51 -6.49 16.58
CA MET A 212 1.61 -5.40 17.54
C MET A 212 0.90 -4.12 17.05
N LEU A 213 1.06 -3.80 15.77
CA LEU A 213 0.41 -2.64 15.16
C LEU A 213 -1.11 -2.79 15.13
N LEU A 214 -1.62 -4.00 14.86
CA LEU A 214 -3.05 -4.24 14.85
C LEU A 214 -3.66 -4.18 16.26
N GLU A 215 -2.92 -4.63 17.28
CA GLU A 215 -3.32 -4.46 18.68
C GLU A 215 -3.50 -2.96 19.02
N PHE A 216 -2.53 -2.12 18.63
CA PHE A 216 -2.63 -0.67 18.79
C PHE A 216 -3.83 -0.09 18.03
N ILE A 217 -4.02 -0.45 16.76
CA ILE A 217 -5.17 -0.01 15.96
C ILE A 217 -6.50 -0.39 16.64
N ASN A 218 -6.62 -1.64 17.09
CA ASN A 218 -7.88 -2.17 17.62
C ASN A 218 -8.23 -1.59 19.00
N SER A 219 -7.24 -1.10 19.75
CA SER A 219 -7.48 -0.36 20.99
C SER A 219 -8.33 0.91 20.78
N TYR A 220 -8.36 1.43 19.55
CA TYR A 220 -9.16 2.57 19.12
C TYR A 220 -10.43 2.20 18.33
N LYS A 221 -10.93 0.96 18.44
CA LYS A 221 -12.12 0.46 17.70
C LYS A 221 -13.41 1.28 17.88
N GLU A 222 -13.49 2.05 18.96
CA GLU A 222 -14.60 2.96 19.25
C GLU A 222 -14.54 4.25 18.42
N ASN A 223 -13.34 4.68 18.03
CA ASN A 223 -13.08 5.95 17.33
C ASN A 223 -12.87 5.74 15.84
N ILE A 224 -12.10 4.70 15.47
CA ILE A 224 -11.66 4.44 14.10
C ILE A 224 -12.08 3.03 13.70
N GLN A 225 -12.66 2.92 12.51
CA GLN A 225 -12.79 1.67 11.79
C GLN A 225 -11.62 1.52 10.82
N VAL A 226 -10.99 0.36 10.83
CA VAL A 226 -9.88 0.05 9.92
C VAL A 226 -10.27 -1.11 9.02
N ILE A 227 -10.06 -0.95 7.72
CA ILE A 227 -10.17 -2.02 6.73
C ILE A 227 -8.78 -2.22 6.14
N LEU A 228 -8.23 -3.41 6.30
CA LEU A 228 -6.88 -3.69 5.88
C LEU A 228 -6.84 -4.92 4.98
N THR A 229 -5.96 -4.92 3.98
CA THR A 229 -5.73 -6.08 3.11
C THR A 229 -4.38 -6.69 3.42
N THR A 230 -4.27 -8.00 3.27
CA THR A 230 -2.99 -8.72 3.39
C THR A 230 -2.95 -9.94 2.48
N THR A 231 -1.75 -10.28 2.04
CA THR A 231 -1.44 -11.53 1.33
C THR A 231 -0.99 -12.64 2.28
N VAL A 232 -0.44 -12.26 3.42
CA VAL A 232 0.10 -13.19 4.42
C VAL A 232 -0.91 -13.35 5.54
N GLU A 233 -1.21 -14.59 5.86
CA GLU A 233 -2.02 -14.94 7.01
C GLU A 233 -1.31 -14.47 8.29
N ILE A 234 -1.98 -13.60 9.05
CA ILE A 234 -1.38 -13.02 10.25
C ILE A 234 -1.54 -14.04 11.39
N LYS A 235 -0.63 -15.02 11.42
CA LYS A 235 -0.66 -16.23 12.27
C LYS A 235 -0.90 -16.01 13.77
N ASN A 236 -0.71 -14.80 14.28
CA ASN A 236 -0.75 -14.49 15.71
C ASN A 236 -1.93 -13.61 16.13
N LEU A 237 -2.94 -13.42 15.27
CA LEU A 237 -4.05 -12.50 15.51
C LEU A 237 -5.42 -13.17 15.44
N HIS A 238 -5.53 -14.45 15.77
CA HIS A 238 -6.82 -15.04 16.15
C HIS A 238 -7.27 -14.47 17.51
N ASN A 239 -7.63 -13.20 17.52
CA ASN A 239 -8.31 -12.55 18.62
C ASN A 239 -9.74 -12.28 18.14
N ASP A 240 -10.75 -12.64 18.94
CA ASP A 240 -12.17 -12.53 18.58
C ASP A 240 -12.61 -11.09 18.23
N GLU A 241 -11.74 -10.11 18.51
CA GLU A 241 -11.94 -8.70 18.24
C GLU A 241 -11.62 -8.25 16.81
N VAL A 242 -10.95 -9.10 16.00
CA VAL A 242 -10.56 -8.78 14.62
C VAL A 242 -11.39 -9.61 13.65
N HIS A 243 -11.97 -8.96 12.65
CA HIS A 243 -12.81 -9.63 11.66
C HIS A 243 -12.00 -10.04 10.43
N PHE A 244 -11.71 -11.34 10.29
CA PHE A 244 -11.05 -11.89 9.09
C PHE A 244 -12.06 -12.21 7.99
N ILE A 245 -11.72 -11.83 6.76
CA ILE A 245 -12.55 -12.04 5.57
C ILE A 245 -11.66 -12.64 4.49
N GLU A 246 -11.95 -13.86 4.08
CA GLU A 246 -11.28 -14.48 2.93
C GLU A 246 -11.84 -13.93 1.62
N ASN A 247 -10.95 -13.45 0.75
CA ASN A 247 -11.32 -13.04 -0.59
C ASN A 247 -11.30 -14.24 -1.54
N GLN A 248 -12.48 -14.85 -1.77
CA GLN A 248 -12.65 -16.08 -2.56
C GLN A 248 -12.68 -15.86 -4.09
N ASN A 249 -12.15 -14.75 -4.60
CA ASN A 249 -12.16 -14.52 -6.05
C ASN A 249 -11.00 -15.25 -6.73
N HIS A 250 -11.32 -16.25 -7.55
CA HIS A 250 -10.37 -17.16 -8.20
C HIS A 250 -10.16 -16.87 -9.71
N GLY A 251 -10.65 -15.74 -10.23
CA GLY A 251 -10.58 -15.41 -11.65
C GLY A 251 -9.99 -14.03 -11.92
N TYR A 252 -9.03 -13.95 -12.86
CA TYR A 252 -8.57 -12.69 -13.42
C TYR A 252 -9.55 -12.21 -14.49
N VAL A 253 -10.66 -11.60 -14.06
CA VAL A 253 -11.56 -10.88 -14.97
C VAL A 253 -11.34 -9.39 -14.70
N GLU A 254 -10.60 -8.71 -15.58
CA GLU A 254 -10.55 -7.24 -15.51
C GLU A 254 -11.92 -6.69 -15.90
N GLY A 255 -12.71 -6.26 -14.92
CA GLY A 255 -13.85 -5.40 -15.20
C GLY A 255 -13.41 -4.11 -15.88
N ARG A 256 -14.29 -3.56 -16.70
CA ARG A 256 -13.98 -2.44 -17.60
C ARG A 256 -13.68 -1.13 -16.86
N MET A 257 -14.20 -1.00 -15.64
CA MET A 257 -13.89 0.07 -14.71
C MET A 257 -13.24 -0.51 -13.48
N SER A 258 -12.06 0.00 -13.17
CA SER A 258 -11.25 -0.47 -12.06
C SER A 258 -10.68 0.73 -11.31
N PHE A 259 -10.41 0.52 -10.03
CA PHE A 259 -9.70 1.46 -9.20
C PHE A 259 -8.28 1.69 -9.76
N ASP A 260 -7.90 2.97 -9.92
CA ASP A 260 -6.58 3.39 -10.38
C ASP A 260 -5.67 3.77 -9.21
N TYR A 261 -4.75 2.89 -8.90
CA TYR A 261 -3.75 3.04 -7.85
C TYR A 261 -2.82 4.23 -8.10
N CYS A 262 -2.54 4.57 -9.36
CA CYS A 262 -1.63 5.65 -9.71
C CYS A 262 -2.27 7.03 -9.61
N GLN A 263 -3.60 7.13 -9.69
CA GLN A 263 -4.31 8.41 -9.63
C GLN A 263 -4.69 8.82 -8.21
N MET A 264 -4.63 7.91 -7.23
CA MET A 264 -4.98 8.24 -5.85
C MET A 264 -3.85 9.00 -5.15
N ASN A 265 -3.81 10.32 -5.34
CA ASN A 265 -2.99 11.20 -4.52
C ASN A 265 -3.73 11.58 -3.22
N LEU A 266 -3.53 10.78 -2.16
CA LEU A 266 -4.12 11.03 -0.84
C LEU A 266 -3.86 12.44 -0.32
N LEU A 267 -2.64 12.93 -0.54
CA LEU A 267 -2.18 14.21 -0.01
C LEU A 267 -3.00 15.37 -0.58
N SER A 268 -3.32 15.35 -1.87
CA SER A 268 -4.13 16.41 -2.50
C SER A 268 -5.52 16.59 -1.87
N HIS A 269 -6.07 15.56 -1.23
CA HIS A 269 -7.39 15.62 -0.58
C HIS A 269 -7.33 16.03 0.90
N ILE A 270 -6.13 16.01 1.50
CA ILE A 270 -5.87 16.33 2.92
C ILE A 270 -5.17 17.69 3.06
N GLU A 271 -4.43 18.12 2.02
CA GLU A 271 -3.62 19.33 1.97
C GLU A 271 -4.40 20.62 2.28
N SER A 272 -5.71 20.67 2.04
CA SER A 272 -6.55 21.83 2.38
C SER A 272 -6.63 22.13 3.89
N LYS A 273 -6.28 21.17 4.76
CA LYS A 273 -6.27 21.34 6.23
C LYS A 273 -4.86 21.36 6.83
N ARG A 274 -3.81 21.31 6.00
CA ARG A 274 -2.40 21.24 6.43
C ARG A 274 -1.84 22.60 6.89
N THR A 275 -2.56 23.69 6.67
CA THR A 275 -2.11 25.07 6.90
C THR A 275 -1.80 25.40 8.37
N ASP A 276 -2.25 24.58 9.33
CA ASP A 276 -2.09 24.86 10.77
C ASP A 276 -1.02 24.00 11.46
N ILE A 277 -0.38 23.03 10.77
CA ILE A 277 0.70 22.20 11.34
C ILE A 277 2.03 22.71 10.78
N SER A 278 2.59 23.72 11.43
CA SER A 278 3.81 24.43 11.04
C SER A 278 5.13 23.70 11.32
N SER A 279 5.09 22.39 11.60
CA SER A 279 6.29 21.57 11.84
C SER A 279 6.30 20.40 10.86
N SER A 280 7.02 20.56 9.75
CA SER A 280 7.31 19.45 8.84
C SER A 280 8.30 18.52 9.52
N ASN A 281 7.79 17.64 10.37
CA ASN A 281 8.62 16.68 11.07
C ASN A 281 9.05 15.56 10.12
N ASN A 282 10.15 15.79 9.40
CA ASN A 282 10.52 14.98 8.25
C ASN A 282 11.19 13.66 8.68
N ILE A 283 10.77 12.56 8.05
CA ILE A 283 11.43 11.26 8.21
C ILE A 283 12.65 11.20 7.30
N VAL A 284 13.83 11.07 7.90
CA VAL A 284 15.12 10.94 7.23
C VAL A 284 15.52 9.48 7.17
N GLN A 285 15.54 8.89 5.98
CA GLN A 285 15.99 7.50 5.78
C GLN A 285 17.39 7.40 5.17
N TYR A 286 17.74 8.30 4.27
CA TYR A 286 18.98 8.22 3.49
C TYR A 286 19.79 9.50 3.62
N VAL A 287 21.02 9.37 4.12
CA VAL A 287 22.00 10.46 4.20
C VAL A 287 23.11 10.16 3.20
N LYS A 288 23.41 11.09 2.30
CA LYS A 288 24.43 10.93 1.26
C LYS A 288 25.80 10.61 1.88
N GLY A 289 26.44 9.57 1.37
CA GLY A 289 27.74 9.09 1.85
C GLY A 289 27.67 8.24 3.11
N ALA A 290 26.52 8.15 3.79
CA ALA A 290 26.35 7.24 4.91
C ALA A 290 26.21 5.80 4.43
N ILE A 291 26.58 4.87 5.32
CA ILE A 291 26.38 3.43 5.15
C ILE A 291 24.97 3.09 5.62
N VAL A 292 24.19 2.39 4.80
CA VAL A 292 22.91 1.81 5.23
C VAL A 292 23.17 0.55 6.05
N GLU A 293 22.40 0.35 7.13
CA GLU A 293 22.53 -0.84 7.99
C GLU A 293 22.06 -2.13 7.30
N LEU A 294 21.24 -1.99 6.27
CA LEU A 294 20.71 -3.09 5.49
C LEU A 294 21.79 -3.78 4.64
N GLU A 295 21.66 -5.08 4.45
CA GLU A 295 22.58 -5.90 3.64
C GLU A 295 21.87 -6.46 2.42
N GLU A 296 22.62 -6.66 1.33
CA GLU A 296 22.11 -7.42 0.20
C GLU A 296 21.92 -8.88 0.61
N ASN A 297 20.78 -9.43 0.24
CA ASN A 297 20.44 -10.82 0.49
C ASN A 297 19.40 -11.26 -0.55
N ILE A 298 18.79 -12.43 -0.35
CA ILE A 298 17.76 -12.95 -1.25
C ILE A 298 16.49 -12.08 -1.32
N GLU A 299 16.27 -11.19 -0.36
CA GLU A 299 15.12 -10.27 -0.28
C GLU A 299 15.48 -8.82 -0.67
N MET A 300 16.77 -8.52 -0.80
CA MET A 300 17.26 -7.16 -0.97
C MET A 300 18.38 -7.06 -2.01
N GLU A 301 18.25 -6.12 -2.93
CA GLU A 301 19.22 -5.82 -3.97
C GLU A 301 19.55 -4.32 -3.96
N PHE A 302 20.84 -3.98 -3.98
CA PHE A 302 21.33 -2.62 -4.14
C PHE A 302 21.84 -2.40 -5.56
N LYS A 303 21.59 -1.21 -6.09
CA LYS A 303 22.11 -0.81 -7.39
C LYS A 303 22.61 0.62 -7.38
N GLU A 304 23.87 0.77 -7.78
CA GLU A 304 24.41 2.08 -8.10
C GLU A 304 23.99 2.47 -9.52
N VAL A 305 23.48 3.68 -9.67
CA VAL A 305 23.25 4.28 -10.99
C VAL A 305 24.51 5.04 -11.38
N LYS A 306 25.19 4.58 -12.44
CA LYS A 306 26.44 5.17 -12.94
C LYS A 306 26.17 5.99 -14.20
N GLY A 307 26.81 7.15 -14.31
CA GLY A 307 26.71 8.04 -15.47
C GLY A 307 25.52 9.00 -15.43
N ASN A 308 25.35 9.77 -16.51
CA ASN A 308 24.38 10.87 -16.57
C ASN A 308 22.96 10.44 -16.93
N ASN A 309 22.77 9.23 -17.44
CA ASN A 309 21.45 8.75 -17.86
C ASN A 309 20.87 7.76 -16.84
N SER A 310 20.31 8.35 -15.77
CA SER A 310 19.83 7.59 -14.62
C SER A 310 18.60 6.74 -14.94
N THR A 311 17.65 7.33 -15.67
CA THR A 311 16.39 6.69 -16.06
C THR A 311 16.63 5.45 -16.91
N ASP A 312 17.44 5.56 -17.97
CA ASP A 312 17.70 4.43 -18.86
C ASP A 312 18.47 3.30 -18.16
N SER A 313 19.36 3.66 -17.24
CA SER A 313 20.10 2.68 -16.43
C SER A 313 19.16 1.83 -15.59
N ILE A 314 18.18 2.47 -14.92
CA ILE A 314 17.15 1.76 -14.14
C ILE A 314 16.26 0.94 -15.07
N LEU A 315 15.73 1.55 -16.13
CA LEU A 315 14.83 0.90 -17.08
C LEU A 315 15.48 -0.32 -17.72
N SER A 316 16.77 -0.31 -18.01
CA SER A 316 17.45 -1.43 -18.67
C SER A 316 17.44 -2.74 -17.86
N LEU A 317 17.33 -2.66 -16.53
CA LEU A 317 17.48 -3.82 -15.63
C LEU A 317 16.26 -4.09 -14.75
N VAL A 318 15.32 -3.14 -14.63
CA VAL A 318 14.21 -3.23 -13.67
C VAL A 318 13.35 -4.48 -13.83
N ASP A 319 12.96 -4.84 -15.05
CA ASP A 319 12.13 -6.02 -15.34
C ASP A 319 12.85 -7.32 -14.96
N GLN A 320 14.14 -7.42 -15.24
CA GLN A 320 14.94 -8.60 -14.88
C GLN A 320 14.96 -8.84 -13.36
N TYR A 321 15.07 -7.77 -12.58
CA TYR A 321 15.04 -7.86 -11.12
C TYR A 321 13.65 -8.18 -10.59
N VAL A 322 12.61 -7.51 -11.10
CA VAL A 322 11.23 -7.79 -10.71
C VAL A 322 10.86 -9.25 -11.02
N VAL A 323 11.19 -9.74 -12.22
CA VAL A 323 11.00 -11.15 -12.60
C VAL A 323 11.77 -12.09 -11.67
N ALA A 324 13.02 -11.76 -11.31
CA ALA A 324 13.81 -12.57 -10.40
C ALA A 324 13.16 -12.72 -9.01
N PHE A 325 12.61 -11.63 -8.47
CA PHE A 325 11.89 -11.66 -7.18
C PHE A 325 10.54 -12.37 -7.27
N LEU A 326 9.76 -12.14 -8.33
CA LEU A 326 8.49 -12.84 -8.55
C LEU A 326 8.68 -14.36 -8.68
N ASN A 327 9.80 -14.78 -9.26
CA ASN A 327 10.17 -16.19 -9.38
C ASN A 327 10.91 -16.73 -8.13
N SER A 328 11.09 -15.95 -7.06
CA SER A 328 11.72 -16.45 -5.84
C SER A 328 10.85 -17.52 -5.17
N LYS A 329 11.47 -18.60 -4.70
CA LYS A 329 10.78 -19.66 -3.95
C LYS A 329 10.39 -19.23 -2.53
N LEU A 330 11.08 -18.23 -1.96
CA LEU A 330 10.91 -17.87 -0.55
C LEU A 330 9.57 -17.22 -0.21
N GLN A 331 8.75 -16.86 -1.21
CA GLN A 331 7.44 -16.23 -1.00
C GLN A 331 7.50 -15.03 -0.03
N THR A 332 8.62 -14.29 -0.07
CA THR A 332 8.86 -13.09 0.72
C THR A 332 8.87 -11.84 -0.16
N VAL A 333 8.79 -10.68 0.48
CA VAL A 333 8.79 -9.39 -0.19
C VAL A 333 10.21 -9.04 -0.64
N GLY A 334 10.38 -8.79 -1.93
CA GLY A 334 11.66 -8.39 -2.52
C GLY A 334 11.81 -6.87 -2.61
N ARG A 335 13.02 -6.34 -2.43
CA ARG A 335 13.29 -4.89 -2.50
C ARG A 335 14.51 -4.60 -3.35
N ILE A 336 14.37 -3.63 -4.24
CA ILE A 336 15.44 -3.13 -5.11
C ILE A 336 15.66 -1.66 -4.78
N LEU A 337 16.87 -1.29 -4.35
CA LEU A 337 17.21 0.08 -3.99
C LEU A 337 18.24 0.63 -4.98
N TRP A 338 17.79 1.51 -5.88
CA TRP A 338 18.67 2.24 -6.78
C TRP A 338 19.18 3.52 -6.13
N GLY A 339 20.48 3.78 -6.27
CA GLY A 339 21.19 4.87 -5.59
C GLY A 339 21.97 4.41 -4.35
N ILE A 340 22.10 3.11 -4.13
CA ILE A 340 22.94 2.52 -3.07
C ILE A 340 23.99 1.63 -3.73
N THR A 341 25.25 1.82 -3.35
CA THR A 341 26.36 0.99 -3.86
C THR A 341 26.36 -0.40 -3.22
N ASP A 342 27.02 -1.36 -3.84
CA ASP A 342 27.30 -2.69 -3.25
C ASP A 342 28.02 -2.61 -1.89
N LYS A 343 28.75 -1.51 -1.63
CA LYS A 343 29.39 -1.21 -0.33
C LYS A 343 28.44 -0.56 0.69
N ARG A 344 27.12 -0.60 0.45
CA ARG A 344 26.06 0.00 1.29
C ARG A 344 26.09 1.52 1.40
N ILE A 345 26.85 2.23 0.57
CA ILE A 345 26.95 3.69 0.60
C ILE A 345 25.80 4.33 -0.19
N VAL A 346 25.11 5.29 0.42
CA VAL A 346 24.09 6.11 -0.25
C VAL A 346 24.76 7.08 -1.22
N LYS A 347 24.51 6.90 -2.53
CA LYS A 347 24.91 7.84 -3.59
C LYS A 347 23.73 8.68 -4.09
N GLY A 348 22.54 8.08 -4.11
CA GLY A 348 21.35 8.64 -4.71
C GLY A 348 21.37 8.55 -6.24
N VAL A 349 20.23 8.91 -6.81
CA VAL A 349 19.92 8.99 -8.25
C VAL A 349 19.47 10.41 -8.50
N THR A 350 20.12 11.09 -9.43
CA THR A 350 19.74 12.47 -9.78
C THR A 350 18.55 12.42 -10.72
N LEU A 351 17.41 13.00 -10.31
CA LEU A 351 16.17 13.06 -11.07
C LEU A 351 15.59 14.47 -11.01
N GLN A 352 15.50 15.12 -12.18
CA GLN A 352 14.78 16.38 -12.33
C GLN A 352 13.27 16.16 -12.20
N TYR A 353 12.52 17.24 -11.98
CA TYR A 353 11.07 17.18 -11.75
C TYR A 353 10.32 16.39 -12.84
N GLU A 354 10.58 16.68 -14.11
CA GLU A 354 9.97 16.02 -15.27
C GLU A 354 10.37 14.54 -15.39
N GLU A 355 11.55 14.17 -14.88
CA GLU A 355 12.07 12.81 -14.95
C GLU A 355 11.40 11.88 -13.93
N LYS A 356 10.87 12.41 -12.83
CA LYS A 356 10.20 11.61 -11.79
C LYS A 356 8.97 10.89 -12.34
N ASP A 357 8.07 11.65 -12.95
CA ASP A 357 6.81 11.10 -13.48
C ASP A 357 7.05 10.29 -14.75
N LYS A 358 8.05 10.70 -15.55
CA LYS A 358 8.52 9.89 -16.68
C LYS A 358 9.03 8.52 -16.21
N LEU A 359 9.92 8.48 -15.22
CA LEU A 359 10.49 7.25 -14.67
C LEU A 359 9.41 6.32 -14.12
N ARG A 360 8.46 6.86 -13.34
CA ARG A 360 7.30 6.10 -12.83
C ARG A 360 6.52 5.45 -13.97
N ARG A 361 6.13 6.25 -14.96
CA ARG A 361 5.35 5.78 -16.12
C ARG A 361 6.11 4.74 -16.93
N GLU A 362 7.39 4.95 -17.19
CA GLU A 362 8.20 4.05 -18.01
C GLU A 362 8.49 2.72 -17.30
N ILE A 363 8.75 2.74 -15.99
CA ILE A 363 8.84 1.51 -15.20
C ILE A 363 7.51 0.77 -15.25
N SER A 364 6.38 1.44 -14.98
CA SER A 364 5.07 0.79 -15.03
C SER A 364 4.78 0.18 -16.40
N ASN A 365 5.02 0.91 -17.49
CA ASN A 365 4.87 0.39 -18.85
C ASN A 365 5.76 -0.82 -19.12
N LYS A 366 7.00 -0.80 -18.63
CA LYS A 366 7.93 -1.91 -18.80
C LYS A 366 7.48 -3.15 -18.03
N LEU A 367 6.99 -2.98 -16.80
CA LEU A 367 6.49 -4.07 -15.96
C LEU A 367 5.15 -4.64 -16.45
N LEU A 368 4.31 -3.85 -17.15
CA LEU A 368 3.10 -4.34 -17.81
C LEU A 368 3.37 -5.37 -18.91
N ASN A 369 4.58 -5.40 -19.47
CA ASN A 369 4.98 -6.34 -20.52
C ASN A 369 5.62 -7.62 -19.97
N ILE A 370 5.61 -7.84 -18.65
CA ILE A 370 5.99 -9.12 -18.05
C ILE A 370 4.94 -10.18 -18.39
N SER A 371 5.39 -11.41 -18.68
CA SER A 371 4.53 -12.55 -18.99
C SER A 371 4.73 -13.69 -17.99
N PRO A 372 3.68 -14.26 -17.38
CA PRO A 372 2.29 -13.81 -17.44
C PRO A 372 2.11 -12.37 -16.91
N PRO A 373 1.04 -11.66 -17.32
CA PRO A 373 0.76 -10.32 -16.84
C PRO A 373 0.72 -10.26 -15.32
N ILE A 374 1.37 -9.25 -14.74
CA ILE A 374 1.37 -9.02 -13.29
C ILE A 374 0.36 -7.93 -12.92
N ALA A 375 -0.33 -8.14 -11.81
CA ALA A 375 -1.20 -7.12 -11.24
C ALA A 375 -0.37 -5.90 -10.82
N GLN A 376 -0.96 -4.70 -10.89
CA GLN A 376 -0.30 -3.49 -10.41
C GLN A 376 0.03 -3.55 -8.91
N SER A 377 -0.77 -4.29 -8.13
CA SER A 377 -0.53 -4.56 -6.72
C SER A 377 0.65 -5.52 -6.47
N SER A 378 1.30 -6.05 -7.50
CA SER A 378 2.47 -6.92 -7.36
C SER A 378 3.78 -6.17 -7.16
N TYR A 379 3.77 -4.84 -7.26
CA TYR A 379 4.93 -4.02 -6.93
C TYR A 379 4.54 -2.62 -6.42
N SER A 380 5.46 -1.94 -5.75
CA SER A 380 5.37 -0.51 -5.44
C SER A 380 6.67 0.20 -5.81
N LEU A 381 6.58 1.49 -6.18
CA LEU A 381 7.71 2.32 -6.56
C LEU A 381 7.70 3.61 -5.75
N ASN A 382 8.81 3.88 -5.05
CA ASN A 382 8.98 5.06 -4.23
C ASN A 382 10.26 5.82 -4.57
N LEU A 383 10.14 7.15 -4.63
CA LEU A 383 11.28 8.05 -4.73
C LEU A 383 11.48 8.66 -3.35
N VAL A 384 12.57 8.29 -2.67
CA VAL A 384 12.86 8.69 -1.30
C VAL A 384 13.95 9.74 -1.31
N GLU A 385 13.70 10.86 -0.65
CA GLU A 385 14.65 11.97 -0.59
C GLU A 385 15.95 11.56 0.10
N VAL A 386 17.06 12.11 -0.41
CA VAL A 386 18.38 11.97 0.19
C VAL A 386 18.75 13.27 0.88
N TYR A 387 19.29 13.16 2.09
CA TYR A 387 19.69 14.27 2.93
C TYR A 387 21.22 14.41 2.93
N ASP A 388 21.73 15.59 3.25
CA ASP A 388 23.14 15.77 3.57
C ASP A 388 23.45 15.44 5.04
N SER A 389 24.73 15.54 5.42
CA SER A 389 25.18 15.29 6.79
C SER A 389 24.62 16.28 7.82
N THR A 390 24.07 17.41 7.36
CA THR A 390 23.43 18.44 8.19
C THR A 390 21.90 18.30 8.21
N MET A 391 21.39 17.19 7.67
CA MET A 391 19.96 16.87 7.57
C MET A 391 19.14 17.85 6.72
N ASN A 392 19.76 18.47 5.72
CA ASN A 392 19.04 19.22 4.69
C ASN A 392 18.74 18.32 3.49
N VAL A 393 17.53 18.43 2.93
CA VAL A 393 17.13 17.71 1.71
C VAL A 393 18.03 18.12 0.54
N LEU A 394 18.68 17.15 -0.09
CA LEU A 394 19.43 17.35 -1.33
C LEU A 394 18.45 17.37 -2.51
N LYS A 395 18.22 18.56 -3.06
CA LYS A 395 17.33 18.76 -4.20
C LYS A 395 17.70 17.84 -5.36
N ASN A 396 16.67 17.24 -5.99
CA ASN A 396 16.77 16.36 -7.14
C ASN A 396 17.56 15.06 -6.91
N LEU A 397 17.85 14.68 -5.66
CA LEU A 397 18.58 13.46 -5.34
C LEU A 397 17.69 12.48 -4.56
N TYR A 398 17.52 11.27 -5.11
CA TYR A 398 16.59 10.27 -4.58
C TYR A 398 17.21 8.88 -4.49
N VAL A 399 16.74 8.05 -3.57
CA VAL A 399 16.83 6.59 -3.70
C VAL A 399 15.54 6.10 -4.35
N VAL A 400 15.64 5.34 -5.44
CA VAL A 400 14.48 4.73 -6.08
C VAL A 400 14.28 3.34 -5.49
N GLU A 401 13.26 3.19 -4.64
CA GLU A 401 12.89 1.90 -4.06
C GLU A 401 11.81 1.25 -4.92
N ILE A 402 12.03 0.00 -5.32
CA ILE A 402 11.00 -0.85 -5.92
C ILE A 402 10.80 -2.04 -5.02
N THR A 403 9.60 -2.20 -4.49
CA THR A 403 9.21 -3.37 -3.71
C THR A 403 8.40 -4.31 -4.58
N VAL A 404 8.68 -5.60 -4.51
CA VAL A 404 8.05 -6.67 -5.29
C VAL A 404 7.36 -7.62 -4.33
N PHE A 405 6.06 -7.80 -4.53
CA PHE A 405 5.25 -8.66 -3.67
C PHE A 405 5.22 -10.10 -4.21
N PRO A 406 5.36 -11.11 -3.34
CA PRO A 406 5.42 -12.50 -3.76
C PRO A 406 4.11 -12.92 -4.42
N SER A 407 4.19 -13.66 -5.52
CA SER A 407 3.03 -14.18 -6.22
C SER A 407 3.00 -15.70 -6.10
N LYS A 408 1.86 -16.26 -5.68
CA LYS A 408 1.64 -17.70 -5.67
C LYS A 408 1.16 -18.11 -7.06
N THR A 409 2.10 -18.55 -7.91
CA THR A 409 1.75 -19.05 -9.26
C THR A 409 2.57 -20.27 -9.62
N ASP A 410 1.95 -21.14 -10.41
CA ASP A 410 2.57 -22.33 -11.01
C ASP A 410 3.49 -21.99 -12.19
N PHE A 411 3.42 -20.76 -12.70
CA PHE A 411 4.19 -20.29 -13.84
C PHE A 411 5.40 -19.49 -13.40
N LEU A 412 6.46 -19.58 -14.20
CA LEU A 412 7.58 -18.65 -14.12
C LEU A 412 7.24 -17.40 -14.92
N TYR A 413 7.55 -16.25 -14.34
CA TYR A 413 7.50 -14.97 -15.01
C TYR A 413 8.71 -14.80 -15.92
N ALA A 414 8.51 -14.12 -17.04
CA ALA A 414 9.50 -13.78 -18.03
C ALA A 414 9.41 -12.28 -18.37
N THR A 415 10.55 -11.69 -18.73
CA THR A 415 10.58 -10.32 -19.24
C THR A 415 9.92 -10.23 -20.62
N SER A 416 9.75 -9.01 -21.13
CA SER A 416 9.30 -8.75 -22.51
C SER A 416 10.17 -9.41 -23.60
N LYS A 417 11.39 -9.85 -23.25
CA LYS A 417 12.31 -10.57 -24.12
C LYS A 417 12.28 -12.09 -23.91
N GLU A 418 11.25 -12.60 -23.23
CA GLU A 418 11.09 -14.01 -22.88
C GLU A 418 12.24 -14.57 -22.01
N GLU A 419 12.93 -13.69 -21.28
CA GLU A 419 14.02 -14.08 -20.40
C GLU A 419 13.48 -14.35 -19.00
N VAL A 420 13.83 -15.51 -18.44
CA VAL A 420 13.44 -15.90 -17.09
C VAL A 420 14.64 -15.76 -16.15
N PHE A 421 14.41 -15.08 -15.04
CA PHE A 421 15.39 -14.89 -13.98
C PHE A 421 14.86 -15.42 -12.65
N ILE A 422 15.77 -15.84 -11.77
CA ILE A 422 15.50 -16.14 -10.36
C ILE A 422 16.43 -15.34 -9.47
N LYS A 423 15.97 -15.00 -8.27
CA LYS A 423 16.79 -14.35 -7.24
C LYS A 423 17.57 -15.41 -6.45
N THR A 424 18.85 -15.16 -6.24
CA THR A 424 19.77 -15.93 -5.39
C THR A 424 20.48 -14.97 -4.42
N ASP A 425 21.22 -15.51 -3.46
CA ASP A 425 22.05 -14.70 -2.55
C ASP A 425 23.08 -13.85 -3.29
N GLY A 426 23.53 -14.29 -4.47
CA GLY A 426 24.47 -13.57 -5.34
C GLY A 426 23.83 -12.58 -6.31
N GLY A 427 22.52 -12.32 -6.21
CA GLY A 427 21.79 -11.43 -7.12
C GLY A 427 20.82 -12.17 -8.04
N LYS A 428 20.54 -11.64 -9.23
CA LYS A 428 19.69 -12.31 -10.23
C LYS A 428 20.49 -13.30 -11.07
N LYS A 429 19.91 -14.46 -11.35
CA LYS A 429 20.44 -15.47 -12.28
C LYS A 429 19.46 -15.70 -13.42
N LYS A 430 19.93 -15.55 -14.66
CA LYS A 430 19.17 -15.98 -15.85
C LYS A 430 19.18 -17.49 -15.93
N LEU A 431 18.01 -18.10 -16.06
CA LEU A 431 17.89 -19.55 -16.19
C LEU A 431 18.13 -20.00 -17.64
N LYS A 432 18.89 -21.07 -17.80
CA LYS A 432 19.00 -21.81 -19.07
C LYS A 432 17.81 -22.74 -19.27
N ILE A 433 17.61 -23.22 -20.49
CA ILE A 433 16.49 -24.11 -20.85
C ILE A 433 16.40 -25.33 -19.93
N GLN A 434 17.53 -25.98 -19.65
CA GLN A 434 17.57 -27.15 -18.77
C GLN A 434 17.21 -26.78 -17.32
N GLU A 435 17.69 -25.63 -16.84
CA GLU A 435 17.40 -25.15 -15.48
C GLU A 435 15.93 -24.76 -15.32
N LEU A 436 15.32 -24.21 -16.37
CA LEU A 436 13.88 -23.94 -16.41
C LEU A 436 13.05 -25.20 -16.25
N GLN A 437 13.41 -26.27 -16.98
CA GLN A 437 12.72 -27.55 -16.86
C GLN A 437 12.82 -28.10 -15.45
N VAL A 438 14.02 -28.06 -14.85
CA VAL A 438 14.24 -28.51 -13.47
C VAL A 438 13.42 -27.68 -12.48
N GLU A 439 13.42 -26.35 -12.62
CA GLU A 439 12.68 -25.45 -11.73
C GLU A 439 11.16 -25.73 -11.79
N ILE A 440 10.60 -25.87 -12.99
CA ILE A 440 9.17 -26.18 -13.19
C ILE A 440 8.80 -27.54 -12.58
N ILE A 441 9.62 -28.57 -12.81
CA ILE A 441 9.38 -29.90 -12.22
C ILE A 441 9.44 -29.84 -10.70
N SER A 442 10.43 -29.13 -10.13
CA SER A 442 10.59 -29.01 -8.69
C SER A 442 9.36 -28.37 -8.02
N ARG A 443 8.79 -27.32 -8.62
CA ARG A 443 7.58 -26.65 -8.10
C ARG A 443 6.36 -27.55 -8.13
N LYS A 444 6.20 -28.35 -9.18
CA LYS A 444 5.09 -29.32 -9.26
C LYS A 444 5.19 -30.38 -8.16
N LEU A 445 6.39 -30.92 -7.92
CA LEU A 445 6.62 -31.90 -6.86
C LEU A 445 6.41 -31.31 -5.46
N GLU A 446 6.90 -30.09 -5.19
CA GLU A 446 6.67 -29.38 -3.93
C GLU A 446 5.17 -29.16 -3.67
N ARG A 447 4.38 -28.91 -4.73
CA ARG A 447 2.92 -28.76 -4.61
C ARG A 447 2.22 -30.07 -4.27
N GLU A 448 2.56 -31.16 -4.96
CA GLU A 448 2.02 -32.51 -4.70
C GLU A 448 2.29 -32.96 -3.25
N GLN A 449 3.46 -32.60 -2.70
CA GLN A 449 3.82 -32.90 -1.31
C GLN A 449 3.09 -32.03 -0.28
N ASN A 450 2.71 -30.80 -0.65
CA ASN A 450 2.03 -29.86 0.24
C ASN A 450 0.49 -29.94 0.19
N GLY A 451 -0.09 -30.82 -0.62
CA GLY A 451 -1.53 -31.10 -0.63
C GLY A 451 -2.42 -29.93 -1.09
N VAL A 452 -1.95 -29.12 -2.04
CA VAL A 452 -2.69 -27.98 -2.63
C VAL A 452 -3.07 -28.21 -4.09
#